data_AF-A0A954ZWS7-F1
#
_entry.id   AF-A0A954ZWS7-F1
#
_cell.length_a   1.000
_cell.length_b   1.000
_cell.length_c   1.000
_cell.angle_alpha   90.00
_cell.angle_beta   90.00
_cell.angle_gamma   90.00
#
_symmetry.space_group_name_H-M   'P 1'
#
loop_
_entity.id
_entity.type
_entity.pdbx_description
1 polymer ?
#
loop_
_entity_poly.entity_id
_entity_poly.type
_entity_poly.pdbx_seq_one_letter_code
_entity_poly.pdbx_strand_id
1 'polypeptide(L)'
;MPNSTKLPPAEALELLKAGNARFAANARKVDPHAYDYAVDEKPIAIVLGCCDHRVPPDILFDQGLGNLFTIRVAGNIATPTQIGSIEFGALTFGPRLIVVMGHQRCGAIQATLRDQIDNHAPGSDHLKEIVDQIGPTCCACCESMGSDADFDALTYEVTMSNIRHSMGVLASESAILRDLIENDGLVIKGAYYNMDAGRVEFFD
;
A
#
# COMPACT_ATOMS: atom_id res chain seq x y z
N MET A 1 16.92 -21.52 10.96
CA MET A 1 17.90 -20.78 10.15
C MET A 1 18.64 -19.81 11.06
N PRO A 2 19.98 -19.69 10.99
CA PRO A 2 20.73 -18.85 11.92
C PRO A 2 20.54 -17.37 11.57
N ASN A 3 19.78 -16.68 12.41
CA ASN A 3 20.01 -15.30 12.88
C ASN A 3 20.63 -14.30 11.88
N SER A 4 19.99 -14.09 10.72
CA SER A 4 20.10 -12.80 10.03
C SER A 4 19.35 -11.79 10.90
N THR A 5 20.04 -10.81 11.47
CA THR A 5 19.43 -9.68 12.18
C THR A 5 18.37 -9.05 11.28
N LYS A 6 17.09 -9.16 11.67
CA LYS A 6 15.97 -8.53 10.96
C LYS A 6 16.20 -7.02 10.97
N LEU A 7 16.10 -6.36 9.81
CA LEU A 7 16.22 -4.90 9.73
C LEU A 7 15.09 -4.29 10.59
N PRO A 8 15.38 -3.38 11.54
CA PRO A 8 14.36 -2.74 12.33
C PRO A 8 13.34 -2.00 11.44
N PRO A 9 12.03 -2.02 11.76
CA PRO A 9 11.00 -1.37 10.94
C PRO A 9 11.25 0.12 10.72
N ALA A 10 11.78 0.81 11.74
CA ALA A 10 12.13 2.23 11.64
C ALA A 10 13.25 2.46 10.61
N GLU A 11 14.27 1.60 10.59
CA GLU A 11 15.37 1.70 9.63
C GLU A 11 14.89 1.36 8.21
N ALA A 12 14.07 0.31 8.06
CA ALA A 12 13.41 -0.01 6.79
C ALA A 12 12.60 1.19 6.26
N LEU A 13 11.82 1.84 7.12
CA LEU A 13 11.02 3.01 6.76
C LEU A 13 11.89 4.18 6.30
N GLU A 14 13.00 4.45 6.98
CA GLU A 14 13.94 5.51 6.56
C GLU A 14 14.61 5.19 5.22
N LEU A 15 14.90 3.92 4.93
CA LEU A 15 15.38 3.51 3.59
C LEU A 15 14.34 3.77 2.50
N LEU A 16 13.06 3.48 2.76
CA LEU A 16 11.97 3.77 1.81
C LEU A 16 11.81 5.27 1.58
N LYS A 17 11.82 6.08 2.66
CA LYS A 17 11.75 7.55 2.57
C LYS A 17 12.93 8.12 1.80
N ALA A 18 14.16 7.68 2.09
CA ALA A 18 15.35 8.11 1.37
C ALA A 18 15.29 7.70 -0.11
N GLY A 19 14.74 6.52 -0.40
CA GLY A 19 14.47 6.05 -1.73
C GLY A 19 13.51 6.93 -2.51
N ASN A 20 12.35 7.24 -1.93
CA ASN A 20 11.39 8.16 -2.54
C ASN A 20 11.93 9.59 -2.66
N ALA A 21 12.77 10.02 -1.71
CA ALA A 21 13.46 11.30 -1.79
C ALA A 21 14.30 11.40 -3.08
N ARG A 22 15.05 10.34 -3.40
CA ARG A 22 15.83 10.23 -4.65
C ARG A 22 14.95 10.13 -5.88
N PHE A 23 13.89 9.32 -5.84
CA PHE A 23 12.94 9.18 -6.94
C PHE A 23 12.37 10.54 -7.37
N ALA A 24 11.80 11.32 -6.46
CA ALA A 24 11.20 12.61 -6.82
C ALA A 24 12.24 13.71 -7.13
N ALA A 25 13.50 13.53 -6.74
CA ALA A 25 14.60 14.39 -7.18
C ALA A 25 15.19 13.99 -8.54
N ASN A 26 14.68 12.92 -9.18
CA ASN A 26 15.29 12.28 -10.36
C ASN A 26 16.77 11.90 -10.15
N ALA A 27 17.15 11.57 -8.91
CA ALA A 27 18.51 11.25 -8.49
C ALA A 27 18.63 9.76 -8.13
N ARG A 28 18.07 8.88 -8.98
CA ARG A 28 18.04 7.43 -8.74
C ARG A 28 19.44 6.87 -8.54
N LYS A 29 19.55 5.88 -7.66
CA LYS A 29 20.82 5.20 -7.44
C LYS A 29 21.17 4.40 -8.69
N VAL A 30 22.36 4.63 -9.26
CA VAL A 30 22.92 3.74 -10.26
C VAL A 30 23.57 2.59 -9.52
N ASP A 31 22.82 1.51 -9.36
CA ASP A 31 23.33 0.27 -8.78
C ASP A 31 23.43 -0.77 -9.91
N PRO A 32 24.65 -1.14 -10.34
CA PRO A 32 24.84 -2.07 -11.45
C PRO A 32 24.30 -3.48 -11.17
N HIS A 33 24.00 -3.79 -9.90
CA HIS A 33 23.46 -5.06 -9.47
C HIS A 33 21.97 -4.99 -9.09
N ALA A 34 21.31 -3.84 -9.22
CA ALA A 34 19.89 -3.69 -8.86
C ALA A 34 18.94 -4.65 -9.61
N TYR A 35 19.39 -5.20 -10.74
CA TYR A 35 18.63 -6.11 -11.60
C TYR A 35 19.30 -7.48 -11.78
N ASP A 36 20.25 -7.83 -10.91
CA ASP A 36 20.79 -9.18 -10.90
C ASP A 36 19.67 -10.17 -10.56
N TYR A 37 19.57 -11.28 -11.30
CA TYR A 37 18.54 -12.30 -11.10
C TYR A 37 18.87 -13.24 -9.94
N ALA A 38 20.15 -13.29 -9.53
CA ALA A 38 20.60 -14.02 -8.35
C ALA A 38 20.36 -13.18 -7.09
N VAL A 39 19.08 -12.98 -6.76
CA VAL A 39 18.65 -12.13 -5.65
C VAL A 39 18.66 -12.90 -4.33
N ASP A 40 19.27 -12.34 -3.29
CA ASP A 40 19.08 -12.82 -1.92
C ASP A 40 17.68 -12.38 -1.45
N GLU A 41 16.77 -13.32 -1.22
CA GLU A 41 15.35 -13.06 -0.91
C GLU A 41 15.17 -12.49 0.51
N LYS A 42 15.63 -11.25 0.74
CA LYS A 42 15.57 -10.56 2.03
C LYS A 42 14.91 -9.18 1.89
N PRO A 43 13.61 -9.14 1.55
CA PRO A 43 12.86 -7.90 1.52
C PRO A 43 12.95 -7.16 2.85
N ILE A 44 13.18 -5.85 2.77
CA ILE A 44 13.21 -4.95 3.93
C ILE A 44 11.80 -4.55 4.38
N ALA A 45 10.82 -4.64 3.48
CA ALA A 45 9.42 -4.31 3.73
C ALA A 45 8.48 -5.11 2.84
N ILE A 46 7.24 -5.26 3.30
CA ILE A 46 6.10 -5.69 2.49
C ILE A 46 5.33 -4.44 2.08
N VAL A 47 4.90 -4.34 0.82
CA VAL A 47 4.08 -3.23 0.34
C VAL A 47 2.79 -3.76 -0.26
N LEU A 48 1.64 -3.39 0.33
CA LEU A 48 0.34 -3.52 -0.28
C LEU A 48 0.03 -2.23 -1.03
N GLY A 49 0.07 -2.27 -2.36
CA GLY A 49 -0.12 -1.10 -3.22
C GLY A 49 -1.22 -1.28 -4.26
N CYS A 50 -1.50 -0.21 -5.00
CA CYS A 50 -2.43 -0.26 -6.12
C CYS A 50 -1.81 -0.98 -7.34
N CYS A 51 -2.63 -1.66 -8.14
CA CYS A 51 -2.21 -2.21 -9.44
C CYS A 51 -1.99 -1.13 -10.52
N ASP A 52 -2.25 0.15 -10.22
CA ASP A 52 -2.01 1.27 -11.12
C ASP A 52 -0.60 1.26 -11.68
N HIS A 53 -0.48 1.17 -13.01
CA HIS A 53 0.79 1.04 -13.71
C HIS A 53 1.78 2.20 -13.49
N ARG A 54 1.32 3.37 -13.02
CA ARG A 54 2.13 4.57 -12.73
C ARG A 54 2.74 4.51 -11.32
N VAL A 55 2.32 3.56 -10.50
CA VAL A 55 2.66 3.49 -9.06
C VAL A 55 3.39 2.17 -8.71
N PRO A 56 4.48 1.78 -9.41
CA PRO A 56 5.27 0.61 -9.02
C PRO A 56 6.15 0.91 -7.78
N PRO A 57 5.91 0.27 -6.62
CA PRO A 57 6.60 0.60 -5.36
C PRO A 57 8.14 0.52 -5.44
N ASP A 58 8.66 -0.50 -6.14
CA ASP A 58 10.10 -0.71 -6.30
C ASP A 58 10.79 0.51 -6.94
N ILE A 59 10.13 1.13 -7.92
CA ILE A 59 10.65 2.33 -8.58
C ILE A 59 10.44 3.56 -7.70
N LEU A 60 9.25 3.71 -7.09
CA LEU A 60 8.92 4.88 -6.26
C LEU A 60 9.79 4.99 -5.02
N PHE A 61 10.27 3.87 -4.49
CA PHE A 61 11.19 3.79 -3.36
C PHE A 61 12.64 3.54 -3.78
N ASP A 62 12.97 3.62 -5.08
CA ASP A 62 14.34 3.43 -5.60
C ASP A 62 15.02 2.17 -5.01
N GLN A 63 14.29 1.04 -5.05
CA GLN A 63 14.70 -0.27 -4.57
C GLN A 63 15.05 -1.20 -5.73
N GLY A 64 16.03 -2.08 -5.50
CA GLY A 64 16.39 -3.15 -6.44
C GLY A 64 15.50 -4.38 -6.29
N LEU A 65 15.71 -5.37 -7.15
CA LEU A 65 15.00 -6.66 -7.08
C LEU A 65 15.19 -7.32 -5.71
N GLY A 66 14.09 -7.86 -5.16
CA GLY A 66 14.04 -8.58 -3.87
C GLY A 66 14.08 -7.74 -2.61
N ASN A 67 14.24 -6.41 -2.70
CA ASN A 67 14.19 -5.54 -1.53
C ASN A 67 12.77 -5.32 -1.01
N LEU A 68 11.74 -5.44 -1.85
CA LEU A 68 10.34 -5.32 -1.46
C LEU A 68 9.58 -6.61 -1.77
N PHE A 69 8.73 -7.02 -0.83
CA PHE A 69 7.72 -8.03 -1.09
C PHE A 69 6.41 -7.31 -1.43
N THR A 70 6.15 -7.17 -2.72
CA THR A 70 5.11 -6.28 -3.24
C THR A 70 3.84 -7.03 -3.64
N ILE A 71 2.70 -6.66 -3.04
CA ILE A 71 1.36 -7.12 -3.40
C ILE A 71 0.62 -5.95 -4.04
N ARG A 72 0.04 -6.15 -5.22
CA ARG A 72 -0.66 -5.09 -5.95
C ARG A 72 -2.05 -5.50 -6.39
N VAL A 73 -3.05 -4.72 -5.99
CA VAL A 73 -4.46 -4.93 -6.32
C VAL A 73 -5.15 -3.58 -6.53
N ALA A 74 -6.21 -3.52 -7.33
CA ALA A 74 -6.95 -2.28 -7.54
C ALA A 74 -7.43 -1.69 -6.20
N GLY A 75 -7.16 -0.41 -5.97
CA GLY A 75 -7.55 0.27 -4.74
C GLY A 75 -6.80 -0.19 -3.48
N ASN A 76 -5.68 -0.93 -3.60
CA ASN A 76 -4.86 -1.38 -2.47
C ASN A 76 -5.66 -2.04 -1.33
N ILE A 77 -6.75 -2.73 -1.69
CA ILE A 77 -7.67 -3.38 -0.75
C ILE A 77 -7.03 -4.60 -0.08
N ALA A 78 -7.36 -4.81 1.19
CA ALA A 78 -6.95 -6.00 1.94
C ALA A 78 -8.09 -7.03 1.94
N THR A 79 -8.02 -8.02 1.04
CA THR A 79 -8.93 -9.17 1.02
C THR A 79 -8.19 -10.46 1.42
N PRO A 80 -8.88 -11.59 1.68
CA PRO A 80 -8.23 -12.82 2.16
C PRO A 80 -7.02 -13.28 1.34
N THR A 81 -7.04 -13.07 0.01
CA THR A 81 -5.90 -13.45 -0.86
C THR A 81 -4.70 -12.51 -0.71
N GLN A 82 -4.92 -11.20 -0.51
CA GLN A 82 -3.85 -10.25 -0.22
C GLN A 82 -3.31 -10.47 1.19
N ILE A 83 -4.17 -10.70 2.19
CA ILE A 83 -3.78 -11.02 3.57
C ILE A 83 -2.88 -12.27 3.58
N GLY A 84 -3.31 -13.37 2.95
CA GLY A 84 -2.51 -14.59 2.89
C GLY A 84 -1.16 -14.40 2.19
N SER A 85 -1.09 -13.53 1.17
CA SER A 85 0.18 -13.18 0.53
C SER A 85 1.12 -12.41 1.47
N ILE A 86 0.57 -11.48 2.26
CA ILE A 86 1.32 -10.71 3.26
C ILE A 86 1.79 -11.62 4.40
N GLU A 87 0.95 -12.53 4.89
CA GLU A 87 1.33 -13.54 5.88
C GLU A 87 2.48 -14.40 5.39
N PHE A 88 2.38 -14.91 4.16
CA PHE A 88 3.46 -15.67 3.53
C PHE A 88 4.76 -14.86 3.48
N GLY A 89 4.70 -13.60 3.04
CA GLY A 89 5.86 -12.73 2.99
C GLY A 89 6.50 -12.50 4.38
N ALA A 90 5.67 -12.23 5.38
CA ALA A 90 6.10 -11.91 6.74
C ALA A 90 6.71 -13.12 7.47
N LEU A 91 6.19 -14.33 7.20
CA LEU A 91 6.67 -15.58 7.78
C LEU A 91 7.90 -16.15 7.06
N THR A 92 7.89 -16.12 5.72
CA THR A 92 8.96 -16.71 4.90
C THR A 92 10.22 -15.85 4.91
N PHE A 93 10.07 -14.54 4.71
CA PHE A 93 11.20 -13.65 4.50
C PHE A 93 11.55 -12.78 5.71
N GLY A 94 10.63 -12.66 6.67
CA GLY A 94 10.87 -11.97 7.93
C GLY A 94 10.92 -10.43 7.95
N PRO A 95 10.47 -9.65 6.94
CA PRO A 95 10.37 -8.19 7.11
C PRO A 95 9.44 -7.85 8.29
N ARG A 96 9.73 -6.73 8.95
CA ARG A 96 8.94 -6.22 10.09
C ARG A 96 8.30 -4.86 9.82
N LEU A 97 8.30 -4.43 8.56
CA LEU A 97 7.55 -3.27 8.09
C LEU A 97 6.55 -3.71 7.00
N ILE A 98 5.28 -3.40 7.20
CA ILE A 98 4.25 -3.43 6.15
C ILE A 98 3.87 -1.99 5.82
N VAL A 99 3.80 -1.66 4.54
CA VAL A 99 3.31 -0.37 4.04
C VAL A 99 2.04 -0.60 3.24
N VAL A 100 0.95 0.05 3.64
CA VAL A 100 -0.28 0.12 2.83
C VAL A 100 -0.25 1.45 2.07
N MET A 101 -0.04 1.38 0.75
CA MET A 101 0.21 2.56 -0.08
C MET A 101 -0.94 2.80 -1.06
N GLY A 102 -1.70 3.86 -0.80
CA GLY A 102 -2.62 4.46 -1.77
C GLY A 102 -1.93 5.57 -2.57
N HIS A 103 -2.67 6.18 -3.50
CA HIS A 103 -2.13 7.22 -4.37
C HIS A 103 -3.17 8.18 -4.89
N GLN A 104 -2.71 9.37 -5.29
CA GLN A 104 -3.49 10.38 -5.98
C GLN A 104 -4.08 9.82 -7.29
N ARG A 105 -5.32 10.24 -7.62
CA ARG A 105 -6.02 9.85 -8.87
C ARG A 105 -6.13 8.32 -9.05
N CYS A 106 -6.47 7.61 -7.98
CA CYS A 106 -6.73 6.16 -8.02
C CYS A 106 -8.03 5.85 -8.77
N GLY A 107 -7.92 5.11 -9.86
CA GLY A 107 -9.07 4.76 -10.70
C GLY A 107 -10.12 3.92 -9.98
N ALA A 108 -9.71 3.02 -9.06
CA ALA A 108 -10.65 2.22 -8.28
C ALA A 108 -11.47 3.10 -7.32
N ILE A 109 -10.81 4.02 -6.61
CA ILE A 109 -11.48 4.97 -5.70
C ILE A 109 -12.47 5.86 -6.48
N GLN A 110 -12.03 6.42 -7.62
CA GLN A 110 -12.89 7.27 -8.46
C GLN A 110 -14.07 6.49 -9.05
N ALA A 111 -13.87 5.23 -9.44
CA ALA A 111 -14.96 4.37 -9.93
C ALA A 111 -15.97 4.09 -8.83
N THR A 112 -15.53 3.73 -7.62
CA THR A 112 -16.42 3.50 -6.48
C THR A 112 -17.20 4.77 -6.11
N LEU A 113 -16.56 5.94 -6.12
CA LEU A 113 -17.25 7.21 -5.87
C LEU A 113 -18.33 7.50 -6.91
N ARG A 114 -18.05 7.24 -8.20
CA ARG A 114 -19.04 7.42 -9.29
C ARG A 114 -20.17 6.41 -9.19
N ASP A 115 -19.92 5.17 -8.79
CA ASP A 115 -20.97 4.19 -8.51
C ASP A 115 -21.93 4.72 -7.43
N GLN A 116 -21.40 5.29 -6.35
CA GLN A 116 -22.19 5.84 -5.24
C GLN A 116 -22.96 7.12 -5.61
N ILE A 117 -22.32 8.05 -6.31
CA ILE A 117 -22.89 9.38 -6.62
C ILE A 117 -23.80 9.34 -7.85
N ASP A 118 -23.37 8.67 -8.91
CA ASP A 118 -24.03 8.68 -10.22
C ASP A 118 -24.90 7.43 -10.45
N ASN A 119 -24.98 6.50 -9.49
CA ASN A 119 -25.58 5.16 -9.65
C ASN A 119 -24.96 4.39 -10.83
N HIS A 120 -23.65 4.57 -11.07
CA HIS A 120 -22.93 3.92 -12.16
C HIS A 120 -22.48 2.51 -11.78
N ALA A 121 -23.36 1.53 -11.97
CA ALA A 121 -23.10 0.14 -11.61
C ALA A 121 -21.79 -0.40 -12.25
N PRO A 122 -21.00 -1.23 -11.52
CA PRO A 122 -19.80 -1.84 -12.07
C PRO A 122 -20.13 -2.74 -13.27
N GLY A 123 -19.29 -2.72 -14.29
CA GLY A 123 -19.52 -3.46 -15.54
C GLY A 123 -19.40 -4.99 -15.44
N SER A 124 -19.04 -5.54 -14.28
CA SER A 124 -18.97 -6.98 -14.00
C SER A 124 -18.98 -7.29 -12.50
N ASP A 125 -19.32 -8.52 -12.14
CA ASP A 125 -19.32 -8.99 -10.74
C ASP A 125 -17.92 -8.86 -10.09
N HIS A 126 -16.85 -9.15 -10.84
CA HIS A 126 -15.49 -8.99 -10.31
C HIS A 126 -15.08 -7.53 -10.07
N LEU A 127 -15.60 -6.59 -10.88
CA LEU A 127 -15.42 -5.16 -10.59
C LEU A 127 -16.25 -4.74 -9.38
N LYS A 128 -17.44 -5.31 -9.23
CA LYS A 128 -18.29 -5.07 -8.06
C LYS A 128 -17.61 -5.50 -6.77
N GLU A 129 -16.87 -6.62 -6.74
CA GLU A 129 -16.09 -7.00 -5.56
C GLU A 129 -15.11 -5.90 -5.12
N ILE A 130 -14.42 -5.23 -6.07
CA ILE A 130 -13.50 -4.13 -5.75
C ILE A 130 -14.28 -2.92 -5.19
N VAL A 131 -15.41 -2.58 -5.84
CA VAL A 131 -16.27 -1.47 -5.42
C VAL A 131 -16.83 -1.73 -4.03
N ASP A 132 -17.26 -2.94 -3.71
CA ASP A 132 -17.84 -3.32 -2.43
C ASP A 132 -16.81 -3.28 -1.29
N GLN A 133 -15.54 -3.56 -1.57
CA GLN A 133 -14.47 -3.44 -0.57
C GLN A 133 -14.14 -1.96 -0.25
N ILE A 134 -14.23 -1.07 -1.25
CA ILE A 134 -13.94 0.35 -1.08
C ILE A 134 -15.18 1.12 -0.57
N GLY A 135 -16.38 0.70 -0.99
CA GLY A 135 -17.66 1.37 -0.83
C GLY A 135 -17.95 1.88 0.58
N PRO A 136 -17.74 1.08 1.65
CA PRO A 136 -17.94 1.55 3.02
C PRO A 136 -17.15 2.83 3.36
N THR A 137 -15.92 2.95 2.85
CA THR A 137 -15.09 4.16 3.06
C THR A 137 -15.59 5.35 2.24
N CYS A 138 -16.10 5.11 1.03
CA CYS A 138 -16.77 6.15 0.24
C CYS A 138 -18.02 6.68 0.94
N CYS A 139 -18.92 5.80 1.40
CA CYS A 139 -20.16 6.20 2.08
C CYS A 139 -19.85 7.11 3.29
N ALA A 140 -18.94 6.69 4.17
CA ALA A 140 -18.57 7.45 5.35
C ALA A 140 -17.95 8.84 5.02
N CYS A 141 -17.11 8.91 3.99
CA CYS A 141 -16.54 10.18 3.54
C CYS A 141 -17.59 11.11 2.90
N CYS A 142 -18.49 10.58 2.07
CA CYS A 142 -19.59 11.36 1.49
C CYS A 142 -20.51 11.94 2.57
N GLU A 143 -20.86 11.13 3.58
CA GLU A 143 -21.70 11.57 4.71
C GLU A 143 -21.03 12.65 5.55
N SER A 144 -19.72 12.53 5.81
CA SER A 144 -18.97 13.46 6.65
C SER A 144 -18.61 14.78 5.95
N MET A 145 -18.32 14.75 4.65
CA MET A 145 -17.92 15.94 3.88
C MET A 145 -19.11 16.70 3.29
N GLY A 146 -20.26 16.05 3.14
CA GLY A 146 -21.47 16.62 2.55
C GLY A 146 -21.47 16.57 1.02
N SER A 147 -22.64 16.86 0.43
CA SER A 147 -22.89 16.73 -1.02
C SER A 147 -22.11 17.72 -1.89
N ASP A 148 -21.69 18.85 -1.32
CA ASP A 148 -21.05 19.95 -2.04
C ASP A 148 -19.51 19.88 -1.98
N ALA A 149 -18.97 18.76 -1.47
CA ALA A 149 -17.54 18.54 -1.39
C ALA A 149 -16.90 18.56 -2.78
N ASP A 150 -15.76 19.25 -2.89
CA ASP A 150 -14.92 19.19 -4.08
C ASP A 150 -14.49 17.74 -4.36
N PHE A 151 -14.57 17.31 -5.62
CA PHE A 151 -14.36 15.91 -5.98
C PHE A 151 -12.91 15.46 -5.74
N ASP A 152 -11.93 16.34 -5.90
CA ASP A 152 -10.53 16.00 -5.63
C ASP A 152 -10.28 15.88 -4.13
N ALA A 153 -10.84 16.79 -3.32
CA ALA A 153 -10.81 16.69 -1.86
C ALA A 153 -11.50 15.40 -1.37
N LEU A 154 -12.67 15.06 -1.90
CA LEU A 154 -13.39 13.84 -1.56
C LEU A 154 -12.60 12.59 -1.96
N THR A 155 -12.03 12.56 -3.16
CA THR A 155 -11.19 11.45 -3.62
C THR A 155 -9.96 11.26 -2.74
N TYR A 156 -9.33 12.36 -2.29
CA TYR A 156 -8.23 12.32 -1.34
C TYR A 156 -8.65 11.70 -0.01
N GLU A 157 -9.73 12.19 0.61
CA GLU A 157 -10.21 11.68 1.89
C GLU A 157 -10.62 10.20 1.83
N VAL A 158 -11.31 9.79 0.77
CA VAL A 158 -11.63 8.38 0.55
C VAL A 158 -10.36 7.55 0.39
N THR A 159 -9.35 8.04 -0.32
CA THR A 159 -8.07 7.32 -0.47
C THR A 159 -7.40 7.12 0.90
N MET A 160 -7.35 8.18 1.72
CA MET A 160 -6.78 8.11 3.07
C MET A 160 -7.57 7.18 3.99
N SER A 161 -8.90 7.25 3.93
CA SER A 161 -9.81 6.36 4.66
C SER A 161 -9.64 4.89 4.25
N ASN A 162 -9.52 4.62 2.95
CA ASN A 162 -9.29 3.28 2.41
C ASN A 162 -7.92 2.69 2.82
N ILE A 163 -6.87 3.52 2.86
CA ILE A 163 -5.57 3.10 3.40
C ILE A 163 -5.71 2.69 4.88
N ARG A 164 -6.32 3.54 5.72
CA ARG A 164 -6.52 3.25 7.15
C ARG A 164 -7.40 2.03 7.36
N HIS A 165 -8.45 1.87 6.56
CA HIS A 165 -9.32 0.71 6.60
C HIS A 165 -8.53 -0.57 6.31
N SER A 166 -7.74 -0.59 5.23
CA SER A 166 -6.90 -1.74 4.87
C SER A 166 -5.86 -2.04 5.94
N MET A 167 -5.25 -1.01 6.56
CA MET A 167 -4.35 -1.20 7.71
C MET A 167 -5.08 -1.86 8.89
N GLY A 168 -6.30 -1.39 9.20
CA GLY A 168 -7.13 -1.96 10.25
C GLY A 168 -7.52 -3.42 9.98
N VAL A 169 -7.87 -3.75 8.74
CA VAL A 169 -8.16 -5.13 8.31
C VAL A 169 -6.94 -6.01 8.52
N LEU A 170 -5.76 -5.60 8.05
CA LEU A 170 -4.52 -6.37 8.25
C LEU A 170 -4.21 -6.60 9.74
N ALA A 171 -4.42 -5.58 10.58
CA ALA A 171 -4.20 -5.65 12.01
C ALA A 171 -5.27 -6.45 12.77
N SER A 172 -6.47 -6.65 12.23
CA SER A 172 -7.60 -7.25 12.97
C SER A 172 -8.07 -8.60 12.44
N GLU A 173 -7.88 -8.91 11.16
CA GLU A 173 -8.38 -10.15 10.57
C GLU A 173 -7.33 -11.28 10.58
N SER A 174 -6.03 -10.94 10.50
CA SER A 174 -4.96 -11.94 10.55
C SER A 174 -4.46 -12.18 11.98
N ALA A 175 -4.66 -13.40 12.48
CA ALA A 175 -4.07 -13.83 13.75
C ALA A 175 -2.53 -13.84 13.71
N ILE A 176 -1.95 -14.14 12.55
CA ILE A 176 -0.50 -14.17 12.34
C ILE A 176 0.07 -12.76 12.41
N LEU A 177 -0.52 -11.79 11.69
CA LEU A 177 -0.03 -10.42 11.72
C LEU A 177 -0.22 -9.78 13.10
N ARG A 178 -1.32 -10.08 13.81
CA ARG A 178 -1.50 -9.64 15.20
C ARG A 178 -0.40 -10.14 16.12
N ASP A 179 -0.13 -11.45 16.09
CA ASP A 179 0.96 -12.03 16.89
C ASP A 179 2.30 -11.38 16.55
N LEU A 180 2.57 -11.14 15.26
CA LEU A 180 3.79 -10.48 14.84
C LEU A 180 3.91 -9.02 15.31
N ILE A 181 2.78 -8.30 15.38
CA ILE A 181 2.74 -6.92 15.90
C ILE A 181 3.01 -6.92 17.40
N GLU A 182 2.35 -7.81 18.15
CA GLU A 182 2.43 -7.86 19.61
C GLU A 182 3.77 -8.39 20.11
N ASN A 183 4.34 -9.39 19.43
CA ASN A 183 5.45 -10.19 19.96
C ASN A 183 6.75 -10.09 19.14
N ASP A 184 6.69 -9.69 17.87
CA ASP A 184 7.84 -9.68 16.94
C ASP A 184 8.24 -8.29 16.43
N GLY A 185 7.55 -7.23 16.86
CA GLY A 185 7.83 -5.86 16.47
C GLY A 185 7.48 -5.52 15.03
N LEU A 186 6.52 -6.23 14.42
CA LEU A 186 5.95 -5.86 13.12
C LEU A 186 5.21 -4.52 13.25
N VAL A 187 5.44 -3.62 12.29
CA VAL A 187 4.78 -2.32 12.21
C VAL A 187 4.07 -2.19 10.87
N ILE A 188 2.82 -1.71 10.90
CA ILE A 188 2.06 -1.33 9.70
C ILE A 188 2.09 0.20 9.59
N LYS A 189 2.40 0.73 8.40
CA LYS A 189 2.35 2.16 8.09
C LYS A 189 1.43 2.42 6.90
N GLY A 190 0.69 3.51 6.99
CA GLY A 190 -0.03 4.06 5.84
C GLY A 190 0.91 4.90 4.99
N ALA A 191 0.66 4.93 3.69
CA ALA A 191 1.40 5.76 2.76
C ALA A 191 0.49 6.32 1.65
N TYR A 192 0.67 7.60 1.33
CA TYR A 192 -0.01 8.25 0.23
C TYR A 192 0.99 8.77 -0.80
N TYR A 193 0.88 8.30 -2.04
CA TYR A 193 1.71 8.80 -3.15
C TYR A 193 1.04 9.99 -3.85
N ASN A 194 1.63 11.18 -3.67
CA ASN A 194 1.32 12.37 -4.45
C ASN A 194 2.05 12.28 -5.80
N MET A 195 1.28 12.08 -6.87
CA MET A 195 1.82 11.87 -8.21
C MET A 195 2.40 13.13 -8.82
N ASP A 196 1.88 14.30 -8.47
CA ASP A 196 2.34 15.59 -9.01
C ASP A 196 3.70 15.98 -8.43
N ALA A 197 3.93 15.69 -7.15
CA ALA A 197 5.20 15.94 -6.47
C ALA A 197 6.18 14.76 -6.57
N GLY A 198 5.71 13.57 -6.95
CA GLY A 198 6.47 12.32 -6.89
C GLY A 198 6.82 11.89 -5.46
N ARG A 199 6.11 12.38 -4.45
CA ARG A 199 6.40 12.17 -3.03
C ARG A 199 5.46 11.16 -2.39
N VAL A 200 5.99 10.33 -1.51
CA VAL A 200 5.23 9.43 -0.66
C VAL A 200 5.22 9.99 0.77
N GLU A 201 4.03 10.23 1.29
CA GLU A 201 3.78 10.69 2.65
C GLU A 201 3.36 9.51 3.53
N PHE A 202 4.10 9.26 4.61
CA PHE A 202 3.84 8.14 5.52
C PHE A 202 3.11 8.60 6.78
N PHE A 203 2.23 7.75 7.29
CA PHE A 203 1.44 8.01 8.49
C PHE A 203 1.12 6.72 9.28
N ASP A 204 0.53 6.91 10.46
CA ASP A 204 0.09 5.86 11.39
C ASP A 204 -1.35 5.38 11.15
#